data_AF-A0A1X1EXV1-F1
#
_entry.id   AF-A0A1X1EXV1-F1
#
_cell.length_a   1.000
_cell.length_b   1.000
_cell.length_c   1.000
_cell.angle_alpha   90.00
_cell.angle_beta   90.00
_cell.angle_gamma   90.00
#
_symmetry.space_group_name_H-M   'P 1'
#
loop_
_entity.id
_entity.type
_entity.pdbx_description
1 polymer ?
#
loop_
_entity_poly.entity_id
_entity_poly.type
_entity_poly.pdbx_seq_one_letter_code
_entity_poly.pdbx_strand_id
1 'polypeptide(L)'
;MDPLTELPEPARRYLQALQYELRFEQKYAEDICLEISEHFYEAVECSSEAPEQAAQRLTQRFGSPQNLAAEFAVVLITRKLRNTLFINLAIIVAILLAVLTCLTDRHGGPAVITAVLSGCVTWAGLLAIQRNELEGIRLYHWLCTPIIACQTTSCALLLALLWNLFNSPGSTLYYHAFAAVAALLLALRMVHLKLRSRSMCALWKRAAHH
;
A
#
# COMPACT_ATOMS: atom_id res chain seq x y z
N MET A 1 22.91 -11.28 -20.99
CA MET A 1 22.80 -10.34 -22.14
C MET A 1 21.68 -9.39 -21.80
N ASP A 2 21.89 -8.09 -21.95
CA ASP A 2 20.91 -7.08 -21.55
C ASP A 2 19.82 -7.01 -22.64
N PRO A 3 18.57 -7.43 -22.37
CA PRO A 3 17.52 -7.56 -23.40
C PRO A 3 17.20 -6.23 -24.10
N LEU A 4 17.60 -5.10 -23.49
CA LEU A 4 17.48 -3.75 -24.05
C LEU A 4 18.40 -3.46 -25.24
N THR A 5 19.43 -4.29 -25.48
CA THR A 5 20.43 -4.05 -26.54
C THR A 5 20.00 -4.60 -27.90
N GLU A 6 19.11 -5.59 -27.92
CA GLU A 6 18.64 -6.27 -29.15
C GLU A 6 17.37 -5.63 -29.74
N LEU A 7 16.72 -4.74 -28.99
CA LEU A 7 15.51 -4.05 -29.43
C LEU A 7 15.82 -2.89 -30.40
N PRO A 8 14.93 -2.65 -31.39
CA PRO A 8 15.01 -1.49 -32.27
C PRO A 8 15.07 -0.17 -31.49
N GLU A 9 15.74 0.83 -32.06
CA GLU A 9 15.96 2.12 -31.39
C GLU A 9 14.68 2.81 -30.86
N PRO A 10 13.53 2.79 -31.57
CA PRO A 10 12.28 3.37 -31.07
C PRO A 10 11.80 2.70 -29.78
N ALA A 11 11.86 1.37 -29.71
CA ALA A 11 11.48 0.59 -28.54
C ALA A 11 12.40 0.86 -27.35
N ARG A 12 13.72 0.93 -27.59
CA ARG A 12 14.70 1.23 -26.54
C ARG A 12 14.50 2.62 -25.94
N ARG A 13 14.30 3.66 -26.77
CA ARG A 13 14.03 5.03 -26.29
C ARG A 13 12.73 5.09 -25.49
N TYR A 14 11.71 4.36 -25.92
CA TYR A 14 10.44 4.25 -25.19
C TYR A 14 10.62 3.64 -23.80
N LEU A 15 11.31 2.50 -23.70
CA LEU A 15 11.57 1.83 -22.43
C LEU A 15 12.44 2.66 -21.49
N GLN A 16 13.43 3.39 -22.00
CA GLN A 16 14.23 4.32 -21.18
C GLN A 16 13.39 5.46 -20.61
N ALA A 17 12.49 6.04 -21.42
CA ALA A 17 11.56 7.06 -20.93
C ALA A 17 10.61 6.49 -19.88
N LEU A 18 10.06 5.29 -20.10
CA LEU A 18 9.19 4.61 -19.16
C LEU A 18 9.91 4.29 -17.84
N GLN A 19 11.14 3.77 -17.90
CA GLN A 19 11.96 3.51 -16.73
C GLN A 19 12.23 4.78 -15.91
N TYR A 20 12.49 5.89 -16.60
CA TYR A 20 12.67 7.19 -15.94
C TYR A 20 11.40 7.65 -15.22
N GLU A 21 10.21 7.47 -15.81
CA GLU A 21 8.94 7.81 -15.16
C GLU A 21 8.62 6.86 -13.98
N LEU A 22 8.96 5.58 -14.08
CA LEU A 22 8.75 4.57 -13.04
C LEU A 22 9.84 4.55 -11.94
N ARG A 23 10.85 5.43 -12.01
CA ARG A 23 12.02 5.47 -11.08
C ARG A 23 11.68 5.62 -9.59
N PHE A 24 10.43 5.93 -9.27
CA PHE A 24 9.96 5.99 -7.90
C PHE A 24 9.95 4.63 -7.21
N GLU A 25 9.93 3.52 -7.97
CA GLU A 25 10.07 2.16 -7.46
C GLU A 25 10.94 1.32 -8.41
N GLN A 26 12.27 1.37 -8.18
CA GLN A 26 13.28 0.80 -9.09
C GLN A 26 13.01 -0.66 -9.49
N LYS A 27 12.73 -1.53 -8.50
CA LYS A 27 12.45 -2.94 -8.77
C LYS A 27 11.21 -3.15 -9.64
N TYR A 28 10.16 -2.35 -9.41
CA TYR A 28 8.93 -2.42 -10.20
C TYR A 28 9.13 -1.86 -11.60
N ALA A 29 9.95 -0.81 -11.74
CA ALA A 29 10.34 -0.27 -13.04
C ALA A 29 11.11 -1.31 -13.87
N GLU A 30 12.04 -2.05 -13.24
CA GLU A 30 12.79 -3.13 -13.88
C GLU A 30 11.87 -4.27 -14.32
N ASP A 31 10.99 -4.75 -13.43
CA ASP A 31 10.04 -5.83 -13.74
C ASP A 31 9.12 -5.43 -14.92
N ILE A 32 8.54 -4.22 -14.91
CA ILE A 32 7.68 -3.74 -16.00
C ILE A 32 8.45 -3.55 -17.30
N CYS A 33 9.64 -2.95 -17.24
CA CYS A 33 10.44 -2.71 -18.45
C CYS A 33 10.85 -4.04 -19.09
N LEU A 34 11.13 -5.07 -18.28
CA LEU A 34 11.42 -6.42 -18.76
C LEU A 34 10.18 -7.03 -19.45
N GLU A 35 9.02 -7.03 -18.80
CA GLU A 35 7.77 -7.56 -19.37
C GLU A 35 7.39 -6.86 -20.70
N ILE A 36 7.47 -5.53 -20.75
CA ILE A 36 7.18 -4.78 -21.98
C ILE A 36 8.25 -5.04 -23.05
N SER A 37 9.53 -5.20 -22.66
CA SER A 37 10.60 -5.51 -23.60
C SER A 37 10.39 -6.86 -24.29
N GLU A 38 9.93 -7.87 -23.55
CA GLU A 38 9.59 -9.19 -24.09
C GLU A 38 8.42 -9.09 -25.08
N HIS A 39 7.35 -8.35 -24.73
CA HIS A 39 6.24 -8.11 -25.65
C HIS A 39 6.64 -7.32 -26.90
N PHE A 40 7.55 -6.36 -26.77
CA PHE A 40 8.08 -5.62 -27.92
C PHE A 40 8.90 -6.52 -28.83
N TYR A 41 9.71 -7.40 -28.25
CA TYR A 41 10.50 -8.37 -29.00
C TYR A 41 9.58 -9.32 -29.80
N GLU A 42 8.64 -9.98 -29.11
CA GLU A 42 7.67 -10.89 -29.73
C GLU A 42 6.85 -10.22 -30.85
N ALA A 43 6.35 -9.01 -30.60
CA ALA A 43 5.53 -8.29 -31.57
C ALA A 43 6.33 -7.81 -32.79
N VAL A 44 7.62 -7.49 -32.61
CA VAL A 44 8.52 -7.14 -33.73
C VAL A 44 8.85 -8.39 -34.54
N GLU A 45 9.15 -9.52 -33.90
CA GLU A 45 9.43 -10.79 -34.59
C GLU A 45 8.23 -11.31 -35.39
N CYS A 46 7.01 -11.12 -34.89
CA CYS A 46 5.79 -11.54 -35.58
C CYS A 46 5.33 -10.57 -36.68
N SER A 47 6.01 -9.43 -36.84
CA SER A 47 5.66 -8.42 -37.85
C SER A 47 6.26 -8.76 -39.21
N SER A 48 5.49 -8.55 -40.28
CA SER A 48 6.00 -8.61 -41.66
C SER A 48 6.74 -7.33 -42.09
N GLU A 49 6.81 -6.33 -41.22
CA GLU A 49 7.41 -5.02 -41.50
C GLU A 49 8.86 -4.96 -41.07
N ALA A 50 9.59 -3.94 -41.56
CA ALA A 50 10.92 -3.67 -41.05
C ALA A 50 10.88 -3.43 -39.53
N PRO A 51 11.84 -3.97 -38.76
CA PRO A 51 11.79 -3.98 -37.30
C PRO A 51 11.69 -2.58 -36.68
N GLU A 52 12.29 -1.56 -37.30
CA GLU A 52 12.15 -0.18 -36.85
C GLU A 52 10.74 0.38 -37.03
N GLN A 53 10.07 0.06 -38.15
CA GLN A 53 8.71 0.52 -38.42
C GLN A 53 7.70 -0.20 -37.53
N ALA A 54 7.90 -1.51 -37.30
CA ALA A 54 7.11 -2.30 -36.37
C ALA A 54 7.21 -1.74 -34.94
N ALA A 55 8.43 -1.48 -34.45
CA ALA A 55 8.66 -0.87 -33.14
C ALA A 55 8.08 0.55 -33.02
N GLN A 56 8.17 1.36 -34.08
CA GLN A 56 7.59 2.71 -34.08
C GLN A 56 6.05 2.67 -34.02
N ARG A 57 5.40 1.76 -34.74
CA ARG A 57 3.95 1.56 -34.64
C ARG A 57 3.53 1.03 -33.28
N LEU A 58 4.29 0.09 -32.72
CA LEU A 58 4.03 -0.44 -31.38
C LEU A 58 4.09 0.67 -30.33
N THR A 59 5.15 1.47 -30.32
CA THR A 59 5.29 2.59 -29.37
C THR A 59 4.18 3.65 -29.55
N GLN A 60 3.74 3.92 -30.78
CA GLN A 60 2.56 4.78 -31.02
C GLN A 60 1.27 4.19 -30.45
N ARG A 61 1.10 2.86 -30.52
CA ARG A 61 -0.09 2.15 -30.04
C ARG A 61 -0.16 2.11 -28.51
N PHE A 62 0.99 1.99 -27.85
CA PHE A 62 1.11 2.05 -26.40
C PHE A 62 0.89 3.48 -25.84
N GLY A 63 0.98 4.52 -26.67
CA GLY A 63 0.77 5.90 -26.24
C GLY A 63 1.95 6.46 -25.44
N SER A 64 1.75 7.55 -24.70
CA SER A 64 2.87 8.20 -24.00
C SER A 64 3.41 7.33 -22.84
N PRO A 65 4.74 7.27 -22.63
CA PRO A 65 5.32 6.58 -21.48
C PRO A 65 4.81 7.11 -20.14
N GLN A 66 4.43 8.39 -20.08
CA GLN A 66 3.89 9.06 -18.90
C GLN A 66 2.51 8.52 -18.52
N ASN A 67 1.61 8.35 -19.50
CA ASN A 67 0.27 7.82 -19.24
C ASN A 67 0.38 6.36 -18.77
N LEU A 68 1.23 5.58 -19.44
CA LEU A 68 1.47 4.20 -19.07
C LEU A 68 2.07 4.09 -17.66
N ALA A 69 3.04 4.94 -17.33
CA ALA A 69 3.61 5.00 -15.98
C ALA A 69 2.56 5.39 -14.93
N ALA A 70 1.64 6.30 -15.25
CA ALA A 70 0.56 6.69 -14.34
C ALA A 70 -0.40 5.52 -14.07
N GLU A 71 -0.79 4.76 -15.09
CA GLU A 71 -1.63 3.57 -14.94
C GLU A 71 -0.95 2.52 -14.05
N PHE A 72 0.31 2.19 -14.32
CA PHE A 72 1.08 1.27 -13.50
C PHE A 72 1.30 1.78 -12.06
N ALA A 73 1.47 3.09 -11.88
CA ALA A 73 1.59 3.70 -10.55
C ALA A 73 0.29 3.55 -9.75
N VAL A 74 -0.87 3.76 -10.38
CA VAL A 74 -2.19 3.57 -9.73
C VAL A 74 -2.37 2.12 -9.29
N VAL A 75 -2.02 1.16 -10.15
CA VAL A 75 -2.08 -0.28 -9.82
C VAL A 75 -1.13 -0.61 -8.65
N LEU A 76 0.11 -0.11 -8.68
CA LEU A 76 1.07 -0.34 -7.61
C LEU A 76 0.62 0.25 -6.27
N ILE A 77 0.17 1.51 -6.27
CA ILE A 77 -0.31 2.20 -5.07
C ILE A 77 -1.49 1.42 -4.48
N THR A 78 -2.42 0.98 -5.33
CA THR A 78 -3.56 0.17 -4.93
C THR A 78 -3.13 -1.15 -4.27
N ARG A 79 -2.22 -1.89 -4.92
CA ARG A 79 -1.70 -3.16 -4.39
C ARG A 79 -0.99 -2.96 -3.05
N LYS A 80 -0.13 -1.93 -2.95
CA LYS A 80 0.57 -1.59 -1.71
C LYS A 80 -0.39 -1.15 -0.60
N LEU A 81 -1.45 -0.39 -0.92
CA LEU A 81 -2.50 0.01 0.04
C LEU A 81 -3.25 -1.21 0.56
N ARG A 82 -3.69 -2.10 -0.32
CA ARG A 82 -4.41 -3.33 0.05
C ARG A 82 -3.57 -4.21 0.97
N ASN A 83 -2.30 -4.44 0.64
CA ASN A 83 -1.39 -5.18 1.52
C ASN A 83 -1.17 -4.48 2.88
N THR A 84 -0.99 -3.16 2.87
CA THR A 84 -0.85 -2.38 4.13
C THR A 84 -2.09 -2.53 5.01
N LEU A 85 -3.25 -2.54 4.39
CA LEU A 85 -4.52 -2.66 5.09
C LEU A 85 -4.72 -4.07 5.67
N PHE A 86 -4.38 -5.13 4.95
CA PHE A 86 -4.40 -6.50 5.50
C PHE A 86 -3.47 -6.66 6.70
N ILE A 87 -2.24 -6.15 6.60
CA ILE A 87 -1.29 -6.16 7.73
C ILE A 87 -1.86 -5.36 8.91
N ASN A 88 -2.45 -4.19 8.65
CA ASN A 88 -3.07 -3.38 9.70
C ASN A 88 -4.24 -4.08 10.39
N LEU A 89 -5.08 -4.78 9.63
CA LEU A 89 -6.19 -5.54 10.18
C LEU A 89 -5.68 -6.69 11.05
N ALA A 90 -4.68 -7.45 10.59
CA ALA A 90 -4.07 -8.55 11.35
C ALA A 90 -3.48 -8.06 12.68
N ILE A 91 -2.76 -6.94 12.66
CA ILE A 91 -2.19 -6.33 13.88
C ILE A 91 -3.30 -5.90 14.85
N ILE A 92 -4.38 -5.26 14.34
CA ILE A 92 -5.51 -4.86 15.20
C ILE A 92 -6.17 -6.07 15.83
N VAL A 93 -6.42 -7.14 15.07
CA VAL A 93 -7.00 -8.39 15.58
C VAL A 93 -6.10 -9.00 16.67
N ALA A 94 -4.79 -9.06 16.44
CA ALA A 94 -3.83 -9.57 17.42
C ALA A 94 -3.82 -8.75 18.71
N ILE A 95 -3.84 -7.42 18.61
CA ILE A 95 -3.92 -6.53 19.77
C ILE A 95 -5.27 -6.70 20.47
N LEU A 96 -6.38 -6.80 19.73
CA LEU A 96 -7.71 -6.96 20.30
C LEU A 96 -7.84 -8.29 21.06
N LEU A 97 -7.29 -9.38 20.52
CA LEU A 97 -7.20 -10.67 21.20
C LEU A 97 -6.35 -10.57 22.48
N ALA A 98 -5.16 -9.97 22.40
CA ALA A 98 -4.29 -9.79 23.55
C ALA A 98 -4.90 -8.89 24.64
N VAL A 99 -5.64 -7.87 24.21
CA VAL A 99 -6.39 -6.98 25.09
C VAL A 99 -7.57 -7.71 25.72
N LEU A 100 -8.31 -8.56 25.00
CA LEU A 100 -9.40 -9.36 25.57
C LEU A 100 -8.88 -10.40 26.59
N THR A 101 -7.73 -11.02 26.33
CA THR A 101 -7.10 -11.96 27.27
C THR A 101 -6.46 -11.27 28.48
N CYS A 102 -6.04 -9.99 28.37
CA CYS A 102 -5.44 -9.25 29.48
C CYS A 102 -6.39 -8.31 30.24
N LEU A 103 -7.45 -7.78 29.61
CA LEU A 103 -8.42 -6.83 30.22
C LEU A 103 -9.68 -7.51 30.77
N THR A 104 -9.76 -8.85 30.72
CA THR A 104 -10.86 -9.62 31.31
C THR A 104 -10.97 -9.44 32.83
N ASP A 105 -10.05 -8.71 33.47
CA ASP A 105 -9.98 -8.56 34.92
C ASP A 105 -10.27 -7.13 35.46
N ARG A 106 -11.26 -6.42 34.90
CA ARG A 106 -12.10 -5.33 35.52
C ARG A 106 -12.04 -3.89 34.97
N HIS A 107 -11.14 -3.50 34.06
CA HIS A 107 -11.03 -2.06 33.65
C HIS A 107 -11.02 -1.76 32.13
N GLY A 108 -11.39 -2.71 31.26
CA GLY A 108 -11.21 -2.58 29.81
C GLY A 108 -12.32 -1.93 28.96
N GLY A 109 -13.30 -1.23 29.54
CA GLY A 109 -14.53 -0.84 28.82
C GLY A 109 -14.34 0.03 27.55
N PRO A 110 -13.74 1.23 27.64
CA PRO A 110 -13.78 2.20 26.54
C PRO A 110 -12.92 1.82 25.33
N ALA A 111 -11.74 1.26 25.59
CA ALA A 111 -10.76 0.91 24.57
C ALA A 111 -11.20 -0.30 23.72
N VAL A 112 -11.86 -1.27 24.35
CA VAL A 112 -12.44 -2.42 23.65
C VAL A 112 -13.59 -1.97 22.73
N ILE A 113 -14.46 -1.07 23.21
CA ILE A 113 -15.56 -0.52 22.39
C ILE A 113 -15.01 0.24 21.18
N THR A 114 -13.98 1.08 21.36
CA THR A 114 -13.35 1.79 20.22
C THR A 114 -12.67 0.84 19.23
N ALA A 115 -12.08 -0.24 19.72
CA ALA A 115 -11.46 -1.26 18.87
C ALA A 115 -12.51 -2.04 18.05
N VAL A 116 -13.63 -2.42 18.66
CA VAL A 116 -14.74 -3.10 17.98
C VAL A 116 -15.38 -2.20 16.94
N LEU A 117 -15.74 -0.95 17.29
CA LEU A 117 -16.36 -0.02 16.36
C LEU A 117 -15.49 0.27 15.15
N SER A 118 -14.19 0.45 15.35
CA SER A 118 -13.24 0.60 14.24
C SER A 118 -13.07 -0.67 13.42
N GLY A 119 -12.99 -1.83 14.06
CA GLY A 119 -12.99 -3.11 13.36
C GLY A 119 -14.17 -3.22 12.40
N CYS A 120 -15.37 -2.84 12.86
CA CYS A 120 -16.58 -2.80 12.03
C CYS A 120 -16.48 -1.79 10.87
N VAL A 121 -15.98 -0.56 11.12
CA VAL A 121 -15.80 0.44 10.05
C VAL A 121 -14.78 -0.02 9.01
N THR A 122 -13.66 -0.61 9.45
CA THR A 122 -12.63 -1.15 8.56
C THR A 122 -13.18 -2.30 7.72
N TRP A 123 -13.93 -3.22 8.33
CA TRP A 123 -14.60 -4.31 7.62
C TRP A 123 -15.67 -3.82 6.64
N ALA A 124 -16.50 -2.87 7.03
CA ALA A 124 -17.53 -2.30 6.17
C ALA A 124 -16.90 -1.59 4.96
N GLY A 125 -15.80 -0.84 5.15
CA GLY A 125 -15.05 -0.22 4.07
C GLY A 125 -14.46 -1.24 3.10
N LEU A 126 -13.90 -2.34 3.61
CA LEU A 126 -13.39 -3.44 2.79
C LEU A 126 -14.49 -4.15 2.00
N LEU A 127 -15.61 -4.47 2.64
CA LEU A 127 -16.75 -5.12 1.99
C LEU A 127 -17.36 -4.23 0.92
N ALA A 128 -17.45 -2.91 1.16
CA ALA A 128 -17.91 -1.96 0.16
C ALA A 128 -16.98 -1.91 -1.06
N ILE A 129 -15.65 -1.95 -0.84
CA ILE A 129 -14.66 -2.04 -1.93
C ILE A 129 -14.86 -3.33 -2.73
N GLN A 130 -14.98 -4.47 -2.06
CA GLN A 130 -15.11 -5.77 -2.72
C GLN A 130 -16.45 -5.91 -3.47
N ARG A 131 -17.55 -5.40 -2.89
CA ARG A 131 -18.89 -5.50 -3.47
C ARG A 131 -19.07 -4.62 -4.70
N ASN A 132 -18.43 -3.45 -4.72
CA ASN A 132 -18.64 -2.47 -5.78
C ASN A 132 -17.56 -2.50 -6.87
N GLU A 133 -16.64 -3.47 -6.82
CA GLU A 133 -15.52 -3.63 -7.78
C GLU A 133 -14.85 -2.29 -8.10
N LEU A 134 -14.58 -1.50 -7.06
CA LEU A 134 -14.06 -0.14 -7.25
C LEU A 134 -12.65 -0.21 -7.84
N GLU A 135 -12.41 0.59 -8.87
CA GLU A 135 -11.09 0.71 -9.52
C GLU A 135 -10.55 2.16 -9.46
N GLY A 136 -9.24 2.29 -9.69
CA GLY A 136 -8.56 3.58 -9.86
C GLY A 136 -8.72 4.56 -8.69
N ILE A 137 -9.09 5.81 -9.01
CA ILE A 137 -9.19 6.91 -8.05
C ILE A 137 -10.25 6.66 -6.97
N ARG A 138 -11.37 6.02 -7.33
CA ARG A 138 -12.45 5.70 -6.38
C ARG A 138 -11.96 4.68 -5.36
N LEU A 139 -11.23 3.67 -5.80
CA LEU A 139 -10.63 2.68 -4.92
C LEU A 139 -9.65 3.30 -3.92
N TYR A 140 -8.81 4.24 -4.37
CA TYR A 140 -7.87 4.96 -3.49
C TYR A 140 -8.62 5.71 -2.37
N HIS A 141 -9.66 6.47 -2.72
CA HIS A 141 -10.42 7.23 -1.74
C HIS A 141 -11.11 6.31 -0.71
N TRP A 142 -11.69 5.21 -1.19
CA TRP A 142 -12.34 4.23 -0.32
C TRP A 142 -11.36 3.42 0.53
N LEU A 143 -10.12 3.22 0.09
CA LEU A 143 -9.04 2.60 0.88
C LEU A 143 -8.51 3.52 1.99
N CYS A 144 -8.64 4.84 1.85
CA CYS A 144 -8.20 5.79 2.89
C CYS A 144 -9.05 5.69 4.16
N THR A 145 -10.37 5.52 4.04
CA THR A 145 -11.30 5.41 5.18
C THR A 145 -10.93 4.31 6.18
N PRO A 146 -10.75 3.04 5.78
CA PRO A 146 -10.34 1.97 6.70
C PRO A 146 -8.93 2.20 7.26
N ILE A 147 -8.02 2.82 6.50
CA ILE A 147 -6.69 3.17 7.03
C ILE A 147 -6.79 4.20 8.16
N ILE A 148 -7.61 5.24 7.99
CA ILE A 148 -7.87 6.26 9.02
C ILE A 148 -8.51 5.60 10.24
N ALA A 149 -9.52 4.76 10.06
CA ALA A 149 -10.17 4.02 11.15
C ALA A 149 -9.18 3.13 11.92
N CYS A 150 -8.28 2.43 11.21
CA CYS A 150 -7.22 1.67 11.83
C CYS A 150 -6.26 2.54 12.65
N GLN A 151 -5.92 3.74 12.16
CA GLN A 151 -5.01 4.66 12.87
C GLN A 151 -5.66 5.27 14.11
N THR A 152 -6.92 5.71 14.03
CA THR A 152 -7.64 6.30 15.17
C THR A 152 -7.74 5.30 16.31
N THR A 153 -8.01 4.04 16.01
CA THR A 153 -8.05 2.96 17.02
C THR A 153 -6.70 2.66 17.63
N SER A 154 -5.66 2.72 16.83
CA SER A 154 -4.30 2.48 17.33
C SER A 154 -3.87 3.59 18.28
N CYS A 155 -4.26 4.83 17.99
CA CYS A 155 -4.07 5.97 18.88
C CYS A 155 -4.90 5.81 20.17
N ALA A 156 -6.18 5.43 20.07
CA ALA A 156 -7.04 5.20 21.23
C ALA A 156 -6.50 4.08 22.14
N LEU A 157 -6.06 2.96 21.56
CA LEU A 157 -5.43 1.85 22.29
C LEU A 157 -4.12 2.28 22.94
N LEU A 158 -3.29 3.05 22.24
CA LEU A 158 -2.04 3.56 22.80
C LEU A 158 -2.31 4.45 24.01
N LEU A 159 -3.27 5.38 23.91
CA LEU A 159 -3.65 6.26 25.02
C LEU A 159 -4.21 5.47 26.21
N ALA A 160 -5.04 4.45 25.94
CA ALA A 160 -5.56 3.57 26.99
C ALA A 160 -4.46 2.76 27.70
N LEU A 161 -3.49 2.22 26.95
CA LEU A 161 -2.36 1.50 27.50
C LEU A 161 -1.47 2.42 28.35
N LEU A 162 -1.18 3.63 27.86
CA LEU A 162 -0.42 4.62 28.62
C LEU A 162 -1.16 5.03 29.90
N TRP A 163 -2.47 5.29 29.81
CA TRP A 163 -3.29 5.60 30.97
C TRP A 163 -3.24 4.49 32.03
N ASN A 164 -3.35 3.22 31.60
CA ASN A 164 -3.27 2.08 32.50
C ASN A 164 -1.87 1.93 33.14
N LEU A 165 -0.80 2.20 32.38
CA LEU A 165 0.57 2.17 32.90
C LEU A 165 0.78 3.18 34.04
N PHE A 166 0.18 4.38 33.95
CA PHE A 166 0.36 5.43 34.96
C PHE A 166 -0.62 5.33 36.14
N ASN A 167 -1.83 4.79 35.94
CA ASN A 167 -2.90 4.85 36.95
C ASN A 167 -3.26 3.50 37.62
N SER A 168 -2.61 2.39 37.25
CA SER A 168 -2.80 1.09 37.93
C SER A 168 -1.56 0.64 38.72
N PRO A 169 -1.29 1.23 39.90
CA PRO A 169 -0.11 0.90 40.72
C PRO A 169 -0.15 -0.51 41.35
N GLY A 170 -1.31 -1.19 41.33
CA GLY A 170 -1.50 -2.53 41.91
C GLY A 170 -1.36 -3.69 40.92
N SER A 171 -0.98 -3.45 39.67
CA SER A 171 -0.94 -4.49 38.64
C SER A 171 0.39 -5.26 38.61
N THR A 172 0.38 -6.48 38.08
CA THR A 172 1.58 -7.34 38.07
C THR A 172 2.68 -6.78 37.16
N LEU A 173 3.93 -7.05 37.50
CA LEU A 173 5.10 -6.62 36.71
C LEU A 173 5.04 -7.12 35.26
N TYR A 174 4.52 -8.33 35.04
CA TYR A 174 4.27 -8.89 33.71
C TYR A 174 3.27 -8.06 32.89
N TYR A 175 2.22 -7.55 33.52
CA TYR A 175 1.24 -6.70 32.85
C TYR A 175 1.84 -5.35 32.43
N HIS A 176 2.64 -4.71 33.29
CA HIS A 176 3.34 -3.48 32.94
C HIS A 176 4.34 -3.67 31.80
N ALA A 177 5.11 -4.77 31.82
CA ALA A 177 6.04 -5.10 30.74
C ALA A 177 5.30 -5.33 29.41
N PHE A 178 4.19 -6.08 29.44
CA PHE A 178 3.34 -6.29 28.27
C PHE A 178 2.76 -4.97 27.73
N ALA A 179 2.17 -4.14 28.59
CA ALA A 179 1.57 -2.88 28.20
C ALA A 179 2.60 -1.90 27.61
N ALA A 180 3.82 -1.86 28.18
CA ALA A 180 4.91 -1.04 27.65
C ALA A 180 5.37 -1.52 26.25
N VAL A 181 5.53 -2.82 26.05
CA VAL A 181 5.89 -3.40 24.74
C VAL A 181 4.78 -3.15 23.72
N ALA A 182 3.51 -3.36 24.09
CA ALA A 182 2.36 -3.10 23.22
C ALA A 182 2.27 -1.62 22.82
N ALA A 183 2.49 -0.70 23.77
CA ALA A 183 2.53 0.74 23.51
C ALA A 183 3.68 1.10 22.55
N LEU A 184 4.88 0.55 22.76
CA LEU A 184 6.03 0.77 21.88
C LEU A 184 5.77 0.28 20.46
N LEU A 185 5.23 -0.93 20.30
CA LEU A 185 4.89 -1.50 18.99
C LEU A 185 3.82 -0.67 18.26
N LEU A 186 2.80 -0.19 18.98
CA LEU A 186 1.78 0.71 18.44
C LEU A 186 2.38 2.05 17.99
N ALA A 187 3.29 2.64 18.78
CA ALA A 187 3.96 3.89 18.45
C ALA A 187 4.85 3.73 17.20
N LEU A 188 5.68 2.67 17.15
CA LEU A 188 6.51 2.34 15.98
C LEU A 188 5.65 2.12 14.74
N ARG A 189 4.52 1.41 14.87
CA ARG A 189 3.56 1.23 13.77
C ARG A 189 2.99 2.56 13.29
N MET A 190 2.62 3.47 14.19
CA MET A 190 2.11 4.79 13.81
C MET A 190 3.16 5.60 13.04
N VAL A 191 4.42 5.57 13.48
CA VAL A 191 5.53 6.23 12.77
C VAL A 191 5.72 5.61 11.39
N HIS A 192 5.77 4.29 11.29
CA HIS A 192 5.90 3.57 10.03
C HIS A 192 4.75 3.90 9.06
N LEU A 193 3.50 3.89 9.52
CA LEU A 193 2.34 4.25 8.69
C LEU A 193 2.36 5.71 8.26
N LYS A 194 2.83 6.64 9.10
CA LYS A 194 2.97 8.06 8.75
C LYS A 194 4.04 8.27 7.68
N LEU A 195 5.16 7.56 7.76
CA LEU A 195 6.20 7.60 6.73
C LEU A 195 5.68 7.02 5.41
N ARG A 196 5.00 5.87 5.48
CA ARG A 196 4.42 5.20 4.32
C ARG A 196 3.30 6.02 3.67
N SER A 197 2.42 6.66 4.45
CA SER A 197 1.35 7.51 3.91
C SER A 197 1.89 8.75 3.21
N ARG A 198 2.98 9.35 3.74
CA ARG A 198 3.66 10.47 3.06
C ARG A 198 4.25 10.06 1.72
N SER A 199 4.92 8.90 1.67
CA SER A 199 5.44 8.35 0.42
C SER A 199 4.31 8.10 -0.59
N MET A 200 3.22 7.45 -0.17
CA MET A 200 2.08 7.15 -1.03
C MET A 200 1.36 8.42 -1.53
N CYS A 201 1.22 9.43 -0.68
CA CYS A 201 0.63 10.72 -1.07
C CYS A 201 1.54 11.48 -2.05
N ALA A 202 2.87 11.42 -1.88
CA ALA A 202 3.82 11.99 -2.84
C ALA A 202 3.76 11.27 -4.19
N LEU A 203 3.62 9.94 -4.19
CA LEU A 203 3.41 9.14 -5.40
C LEU A 203 2.10 9.53 -6.09
N TRP A 204 1.00 9.60 -5.33
CA TRP A 204 -0.30 9.97 -5.86
C TRP A 204 -0.32 11.38 -6.45
N LYS A 205 0.31 12.37 -5.79
CA LYS A 205 0.41 13.73 -6.32
C LYS A 205 1.16 13.80 -7.65
N ARG A 206 2.17 12.95 -7.85
CA ARG A 206 2.88 12.85 -9.12
C ARG A 206 2.02 12.17 -10.18
N ALA A 207 1.37 11.06 -9.84
CA ALA A 207 0.50 10.33 -10.76
C ALA A 207 -0.75 11.13 -11.17
N ALA A 208 -1.32 11.97 -10.30
CA ALA A 208 -2.53 12.75 -10.56
C ALA A 208 -2.30 14.07 -11.32
N HIS A 209 -1.06 14.46 -11.56
CA HIS A 209 -0.70 15.64 -12.36
C HIS A 209 -0.42 15.30 -13.83
N HIS A 210 -0.56 14.03 -14.21
CA HIS A 210 -0.45 13.51 -15.56
C HIS A 210 -1.80 12.90 -15.96
#